data_AF-A0AAE6UPK6-F1
#
_entry.id   AF-A0AAE6UPK6-F1
#
_cell.length_a   1.000
_cell.length_b   1.000
_cell.length_c   1.000
_cell.angle_alpha   90.00
_cell.angle_beta   90.00
_cell.angle_gamma   90.00
#
_symmetry.space_group_name_H-M   'P 1'
#
loop_
_entity.id
_entity.type
_entity.pdbx_description
1 polymer ?
#
loop_
_entity_poly.entity_id
_entity_poly.type
_entity_poly.pdbx_seq_one_letter_code
_entity_poly.pdbx_strand_id
1 'polypeptide(L)'
;MTFLGFLLAILLLGSSVYIVVDGVAPIYGRLWRGAPVIEVQYIAYALLAAPFIAILMGYAAIAAFAKQKVFSPEPGTRTAEFQSLMFKLFLRTFLYVSLPLPILTTLWLVWTGYSLCNDLRPSGSGWQTFWVNNQNACFKPDSYINDHWPCKVVDGQKMCLQADGR
;
A
#
# COMPACT_ATOMS: atom_id res chain seq x y z
N MET A 1 -1.68 -3.11 29.94
CA MET A 1 -0.89 -3.03 28.68
C MET A 1 -1.34 -4.02 27.59
N THR A 2 -2.04 -5.12 27.91
CA THR A 2 -2.43 -6.17 26.94
C THR A 2 -3.62 -5.83 26.03
N PHE A 3 -4.65 -5.14 26.54
CA PHE A 3 -5.81 -4.72 25.73
C PHE A 3 -5.44 -3.70 24.64
N LEU A 4 -4.58 -2.72 24.97
CA LEU A 4 -4.06 -1.75 24.01
C LEU A 4 -3.25 -2.43 22.89
N GLY A 5 -2.40 -3.40 23.24
CA GLY A 5 -1.62 -4.16 22.25
C GLY A 5 -2.51 -4.96 21.28
N PHE A 6 -3.60 -5.53 21.78
CA PHE A 6 -4.59 -6.23 20.95
C PHE A 6 -5.35 -5.28 20.01
N LEU A 7 -5.78 -4.12 20.50
CA LEU A 7 -6.42 -3.08 19.66
C LEU A 7 -5.46 -2.58 18.56
N LEU A 8 -4.20 -2.31 18.91
CA LEU A 8 -3.18 -1.90 17.94
C LEU A 8 -2.93 -2.98 16.89
N ALA A 9 -2.94 -4.26 17.27
CA ALA A 9 -2.81 -5.37 16.33
C ALA A 9 -3.98 -5.43 15.33
N ILE A 10 -5.22 -5.26 15.78
CA ILE A 10 -6.40 -5.22 14.91
C ILE A 10 -6.33 -4.01 13.97
N LEU A 11 -6.00 -2.83 14.50
CA LEU A 11 -5.87 -1.61 13.69
C LEU A 11 -4.77 -1.75 12.64
N LEU A 12 -3.62 -2.34 12.99
CA LEU A 12 -2.54 -2.60 12.05
C LEU A 12 -2.94 -3.61 10.98
N LEU A 13 -3.63 -4.69 11.37
CA LEU A 13 -4.10 -5.69 10.42
C LEU A 13 -5.14 -5.09 9.47
N GLY A 14 -6.15 -4.39 9.98
CA GLY A 14 -7.19 -3.75 9.19
C GLY A 14 -6.63 -2.69 8.24
N SER A 15 -5.76 -1.81 8.74
CA SER A 15 -5.13 -0.78 7.90
C SER A 15 -4.18 -1.36 6.85
N SER A 16 -3.40 -2.40 7.18
CA SER A 16 -2.54 -3.05 6.20
C SER A 16 -3.34 -3.72 5.08
N VAL A 17 -4.42 -4.44 5.41
CA VAL A 17 -5.29 -5.04 4.40
C VAL A 17 -5.97 -3.96 3.55
N TYR A 18 -6.51 -2.92 4.18
CA TYR A 18 -7.13 -1.81 3.47
C TYR A 18 -6.16 -1.15 2.47
N ILE A 19 -4.95 -0.79 2.92
CA ILE A 19 -3.95 -0.13 2.07
C ILE A 19 -3.47 -1.04 0.93
N VAL A 20 -3.39 -2.35 1.15
CA VAL A 20 -3.03 -3.29 0.08
C VAL A 20 -4.15 -3.39 -0.96
N VAL A 21 -5.40 -3.51 -0.51
CA VAL A 21 -6.57 -3.64 -1.40
C VAL A 21 -6.86 -2.35 -2.16
N ASP A 22 -6.71 -1.18 -1.53
CA ASP A 22 -7.02 0.12 -2.11
C ASP A 22 -5.81 0.75 -2.82
N GLY A 23 -4.60 0.54 -2.29
CA GLY A 23 -3.37 1.15 -2.82
C GLY A 23 -2.64 0.30 -3.86
N VAL A 24 -2.64 -1.04 -3.73
CA VAL A 24 -1.83 -1.93 -4.59
C VAL A 24 -2.67 -2.62 -5.66
N ALA A 25 -3.81 -3.22 -5.31
CA ALA A 25 -4.62 -3.96 -6.28
C ALA A 25 -5.13 -3.12 -7.46
N PRO A 26 -5.57 -1.85 -7.28
CA PRO A 26 -6.10 -1.05 -8.39
C PRO A 26 -5.01 -0.62 -9.38
N ILE A 27 -3.73 -0.64 -9.00
CA ILE A 27 -2.62 -0.38 -9.92
C ILE A 27 -2.65 -1.39 -11.06
N TYR A 28 -2.70 -2.68 -10.73
CA TYR A 28 -2.70 -3.75 -11.73
C TYR A 28 -4.00 -3.76 -12.55
N GLY A 29 -5.14 -3.50 -11.92
CA GLY A 29 -6.43 -3.38 -12.63
C GLY A 29 -6.48 -2.21 -13.62
N ARG A 30 -5.84 -1.08 -13.29
CA ARG A 30 -5.71 0.09 -14.19
C ARG A 30 -4.69 -0.16 -15.30
N LEU A 31 -3.55 -0.78 -14.96
CA LEU A 31 -2.52 -1.16 -15.92
C LEU A 31 -3.05 -2.13 -16.97
N TRP A 32 -3.81 -3.15 -16.55
CA TRP A 32 -4.45 -4.12 -17.43
C TRP A 32 -5.44 -3.49 -18.42
N ARG A 33 -6.18 -2.46 -17.97
CA ARG A 33 -7.15 -1.73 -18.81
C ARG A 33 -6.52 -0.64 -19.68
N GLY A 34 -5.22 -0.38 -19.54
CA GLY A 34 -4.54 0.69 -20.27
C GLY A 34 -5.00 2.09 -19.86
N ALA A 35 -5.31 2.30 -18.57
CA ALA A 35 -5.81 3.57 -18.04
C ALA A 35 -4.89 4.76 -18.39
N PRO A 36 -5.42 5.96 -18.68
CA PRO A 36 -4.60 7.11 -19.05
C PRO A 36 -3.65 7.57 -17.93
N VAL A 37 -4.06 7.38 -16.68
CA VAL A 37 -3.32 7.76 -15.48
C VAL A 37 -3.35 6.61 -14.48
N ILE A 38 -2.18 6.30 -13.92
CA ILE A 38 -2.01 5.31 -12.84
C ILE A 38 -1.32 5.98 -11.66
N GLU A 39 -2.00 6.02 -10.53
CA GLU A 39 -1.39 6.41 -9.26
C GLU A 39 -0.72 5.20 -8.63
N VAL A 40 0.56 5.35 -8.29
CA VAL A 40 1.37 4.35 -7.59
C VAL A 40 1.80 4.91 -6.24
N GLN A 41 1.31 4.28 -5.18
CA GLN A 41 1.69 4.57 -3.79
C GLN A 41 2.78 3.58 -3.34
N TYR A 42 4.06 3.94 -3.51
CA TYR A 42 5.16 3.01 -3.22
C TYR A 42 5.20 2.54 -1.75
N ILE A 43 4.75 3.38 -0.82
CA ILE A 43 4.68 3.02 0.60
C ILE A 43 3.71 1.86 0.89
N ALA A 44 2.68 1.69 0.06
CA ALA A 44 1.71 0.60 0.21
C ALA A 44 2.37 -0.78 0.02
N TYR A 45 3.42 -0.87 -0.82
CA TYR A 45 4.17 -2.11 -1.02
C TYR A 45 4.98 -2.53 0.21
N ALA A 46 5.49 -1.55 0.98
CA ALA A 46 6.19 -1.82 2.24
C ALA A 46 5.27 -2.46 3.29
N LEU A 47 3.96 -2.18 3.20
CA LEU A 47 2.94 -2.69 4.12
C LEU A 47 2.45 -4.11 3.79
N LEU A 48 2.86 -4.70 2.66
CA LEU A 48 2.49 -6.08 2.30
C LEU A 48 2.94 -7.12 3.34
N ALA A 49 4.02 -6.85 4.07
CA ALA A 49 4.50 -7.73 5.13
C ALA A 49 3.82 -7.46 6.50
N ALA A 50 3.18 -6.31 6.68
CA ALA A 50 2.60 -5.88 7.96
C ALA A 50 1.56 -6.85 8.57
N PRO A 51 0.70 -7.56 7.78
CA PRO A 51 -0.25 -8.51 8.33
C PRO A 51 0.39 -9.58 9.21
N PHE A 52 1.59 -10.06 8.87
CA PHE A 52 2.27 -11.11 9.62
C PHE A 52 2.68 -10.65 11.03
N ILE A 53 3.19 -9.43 11.14
CA ILE A 53 3.53 -8.83 12.44
C ILE A 53 2.27 -8.49 13.23
N ALA A 54 1.22 -7.99 12.57
CA ALA A 54 -0.05 -7.68 13.22
C ALA A 54 -0.68 -8.94 13.86
N ILE A 55 -0.73 -10.06 13.14
CA ILE A 55 -1.23 -11.33 13.66
C ILE A 55 -0.36 -11.83 14.83
N LEU A 56 0.97 -11.73 14.70
CA LEU A 56 1.89 -12.12 15.78
C LEU A 56 1.67 -11.27 17.05
N MET A 57 1.52 -9.95 16.89
CA MET A 57 1.23 -9.03 17.99
C MET A 57 -0.12 -9.36 18.65
N GLY A 58 -1.15 -9.65 17.86
CA GLY A 58 -2.46 -10.04 18.37
C GLY A 58 -2.39 -11.33 19.18
N TYR A 59 -1.68 -12.34 18.66
CA TYR A 59 -1.45 -13.59 19.36
C TYR A 59 -0.69 -13.40 20.68
N ALA A 60 0.41 -12.63 20.64
CA ALA A 60 1.21 -12.33 21.83
C ALA A 60 0.39 -11.58 22.89
N ALA A 61 -0.47 -10.63 22.48
CA ALA A 61 -1.35 -9.90 23.38
C ALA A 61 -2.39 -10.81 24.06
N ILE A 62 -3.02 -11.71 23.30
CA ILE A 62 -3.97 -12.71 23.84
C ILE A 62 -3.25 -13.65 24.82
N ALA A 63 -2.09 -14.19 24.43
CA ALA A 63 -1.33 -15.11 25.26
C ALA A 63 -0.84 -14.45 26.55
N ALA A 64 -0.39 -13.19 26.48
CA ALA A 64 0.01 -12.42 27.65
C ALA A 64 -1.16 -12.11 28.57
N PHE A 65 -2.35 -11.82 28.02
CA PHE A 65 -3.57 -11.62 28.80
C PHE A 65 -4.00 -12.92 29.50
N ALA A 66 -4.02 -14.05 28.78
CA ALA A 66 -4.45 -15.34 29.31
C ALA A 66 -3.52 -15.87 30.41
N LYS A 67 -2.20 -15.68 30.27
CA LYS A 67 -1.20 -16.17 31.25
C LYS A 67 -0.82 -15.13 32.31
N GLN A 68 -1.32 -13.89 32.21
CA GLN A 68 -0.91 -12.73 33.02
C GLN A 68 0.61 -12.56 33.14
N LYS A 69 1.34 -12.93 32.09
CA LYS A 69 2.80 -12.87 32.03
C LYS A 69 3.22 -12.29 30.69
N VAL A 70 4.41 -11.69 30.65
CA VAL A 70 5.02 -11.26 29.40
C VAL A 70 5.11 -12.46 28.46
N PHE A 71 4.75 -12.24 27.20
CA PHE A 71 4.85 -13.27 26.18
C PHE A 71 6.32 -13.59 25.92
N SER A 72 6.78 -14.71 26.46
CA SER A 72 8.11 -15.27 26.25
C SER A 72 7.94 -16.78 26.02
N PRO A 73 7.75 -17.22 24.77
CA PRO A 73 7.54 -18.63 24.49
C PRO A 73 8.84 -19.42 24.67
N GLU A 74 8.75 -20.54 25.40
CA GLU A 74 9.90 -21.43 25.61
C GLU A 74 10.30 -22.12 24.29
N PRO A 75 11.61 -22.27 24.02
CA PRO A 75 12.09 -22.97 22.83
C PRO A 75 11.52 -24.39 22.74
N GLY A 76 11.07 -24.79 21.55
CA GLY A 76 10.47 -26.12 21.31
C GLY A 76 8.96 -26.21 21.59
N THR A 77 8.33 -25.14 22.08
CA THR A 77 6.87 -25.08 22.19
C THR A 77 6.22 -24.68 20.86
N ARG A 78 4.97 -25.12 20.62
CA ARG A 78 4.15 -24.68 19.47
C ARG A 78 4.04 -23.15 19.36
N THR A 79 4.09 -22.45 20.49
CA THR A 79 4.05 -20.98 20.54
C THR A 79 5.33 -20.34 20.04
N ALA A 80 6.50 -20.96 20.31
CA ALA A 80 7.77 -20.51 19.77
C ALA A 80 7.86 -20.79 18.26
N GLU A 81 7.39 -21.97 17.82
CA GLU A 81 7.32 -22.31 16.39
C GLU A 81 6.44 -21.32 15.61
N PHE A 82 5.26 -20.99 16.16
CA PHE A 82 4.37 -19.99 15.56
C PHE A 82 5.04 -18.62 15.46
N GLN A 83 5.68 -18.13 16.53
CA GLN A 83 6.42 -16.86 16.50
C GLN A 83 7.51 -16.88 15.42
N SER A 84 8.34 -17.93 15.38
CA SER A 84 9.40 -18.06 14.38
C SER A 84 8.86 -18.15 12.96
N LEU A 85 7.74 -18.85 12.75
CA LEU A 85 7.07 -18.93 11.45
C LEU A 85 6.58 -17.55 11.00
N MET A 86 5.84 -16.82 11.84
CA MET A 86 5.31 -15.50 11.50
C MET A 86 6.43 -14.49 11.22
N PHE A 87 7.50 -14.53 12.00
CA PHE A 87 8.67 -13.68 11.76
C PHE A 87 9.41 -14.06 10.47
N LYS A 88 9.55 -15.36 10.18
CA LYS A 88 10.12 -15.84 8.92
C LYS A 88 9.26 -15.42 7.72
N LEU A 89 7.93 -15.51 7.83
CA LEU A 89 6.99 -15.06 6.79
C LEU A 89 7.06 -13.55 6.59
N PHE A 90 7.15 -12.77 7.67
CA PHE A 90 7.36 -11.33 7.62
C PHE A 90 8.63 -11.00 6.84
N LEU A 91 9.79 -11.53 7.26
CA LEU A 91 11.07 -11.25 6.61
C LEU A 91 11.09 -11.72 5.15
N ARG A 92 10.55 -12.91 4.87
CA ARG A 92 10.52 -13.44 3.51
C ARG A 92 9.63 -12.59 2.61
N THR A 93 8.45 -12.19 3.09
CA THR A 93 7.55 -11.31 2.32
C THR A 93 8.18 -9.93 2.14
N PHE A 94 8.78 -9.37 3.18
CA PHE A 94 9.42 -8.07 3.10
C PHE A 94 10.55 -8.06 2.05
N LEU A 95 11.47 -9.02 2.14
CA LEU A 95 12.64 -9.07 1.27
C LEU A 95 12.33 -9.53 -0.17
N TYR A 96 11.44 -10.52 -0.35
CA TYR A 96 11.18 -11.13 -1.66
C TYR A 96 9.90 -10.65 -2.33
N VAL A 97 9.05 -9.87 -1.65
CA VAL A 97 7.82 -9.32 -2.23
C VAL A 97 7.79 -7.79 -2.07
N SER A 98 7.79 -7.27 -0.84
CA SER A 98 7.64 -5.82 -0.60
C SER A 98 8.71 -4.96 -1.26
N LEU A 99 9.98 -5.39 -1.23
CA LEU A 99 11.08 -4.66 -1.86
C LEU A 99 11.13 -4.81 -3.40
N PRO A 100 11.05 -6.02 -3.99
CA PRO A 100 11.19 -6.17 -5.43
C PRO A 100 9.92 -5.79 -6.21
N LEU A 101 8.73 -5.99 -5.65
CA LEU A 101 7.47 -5.73 -6.36
C LEU A 101 7.32 -4.28 -6.86
N PRO A 102 7.62 -3.22 -6.10
CA PRO A 102 7.56 -1.86 -6.62
C PRO A 102 8.53 -1.63 -7.78
N ILE A 103 9.72 -2.25 -7.77
CA ILE A 103 10.68 -2.18 -8.88
C ILE A 103 10.09 -2.85 -10.13
N LEU A 104 9.49 -4.03 -9.97
CA LEU A 104 8.82 -4.74 -11.07
C LEU A 104 7.64 -3.94 -11.62
N THR A 105 6.82 -3.33 -10.76
CA THR A 105 5.72 -2.45 -11.17
C THR A 105 6.23 -1.27 -11.99
N THR A 106 7.31 -0.61 -11.54
CA THR A 106 7.93 0.50 -12.27
C THR A 106 8.45 0.05 -13.63
N LEU A 107 9.15 -1.08 -13.69
CA LEU A 107 9.65 -1.64 -14.95
C LEU A 107 8.51 -1.97 -15.91
N TRP A 108 7.40 -2.52 -15.40
CA TRP A 108 6.23 -2.81 -16.21
C TRP A 108 5.62 -1.53 -16.77
N LEU A 109 5.41 -0.50 -15.94
CA LEU A 109 4.90 0.80 -16.37
C LEU A 109 5.73 1.39 -17.51
N VAL A 110 7.06 1.44 -17.33
CA VAL A 110 8.00 1.92 -18.36
C VAL A 110 7.90 1.08 -19.63
N TRP A 111 7.86 -0.25 -19.52
CA TRP A 111 7.77 -1.15 -20.66
C TRP A 111 6.46 -0.98 -21.45
N THR A 112 5.36 -0.64 -20.77
CA THR A 112 4.06 -0.33 -21.38
C THR A 112 3.94 1.11 -21.90
N GLY A 113 5.03 1.88 -21.87
CA GLY A 113 5.06 3.25 -22.43
C GLY A 113 4.54 4.33 -21.49
N TYR A 114 4.37 4.05 -20.20
CA TYR A 114 4.02 5.08 -19.23
C TYR A 114 5.24 5.91 -18.85
N SER A 115 5.02 7.22 -18.71
CA SER A 115 6.01 8.19 -18.23
C SER A 115 5.61 8.75 -16.87
N LEU A 116 6.60 9.05 -16.03
CA LEU A 116 6.39 9.66 -14.73
C LEU A 116 5.95 11.13 -14.91
N CYS A 117 4.84 11.51 -14.28
CA CYS A 117 4.36 12.89 -14.25
C CYS A 117 4.37 13.44 -12.82
N ASN A 118 5.30 14.34 -12.54
CA ASN A 118 5.42 14.98 -11.21
C ASN A 118 4.44 16.14 -11.02
N ASP A 119 3.91 16.71 -12.10
CA ASP A 119 3.03 17.88 -12.06
C ASP A 119 1.62 17.58 -11.55
N LEU A 120 1.15 16.33 -11.74
CA LEU A 120 -0.14 15.84 -11.23
C LEU A 120 -0.14 15.62 -9.71
N ARG A 121 1.02 15.76 -9.06
CA ARG A 121 1.19 15.46 -7.64
C ARG A 121 0.61 16.58 -6.77
N PRO A 122 -0.19 16.27 -5.74
CA PRO A 122 -0.57 17.25 -4.73
C PRO A 122 0.68 17.83 -4.07
N SER A 123 0.72 19.16 -3.93
CA SER A 123 1.81 19.84 -3.22
C SER A 123 1.96 19.25 -1.81
N GLY A 124 3.10 18.61 -1.53
CA GLY A 124 3.39 17.97 -0.24
C GLY A 124 3.29 16.43 -0.20
N SER A 125 2.73 15.77 -1.23
CA SER A 125 2.66 14.30 -1.26
C SER A 125 3.99 13.71 -1.78
N GLY A 126 4.90 13.33 -0.88
CA GLY A 126 6.20 12.73 -1.23
C GLY A 126 6.14 11.28 -1.70
N TRP A 127 5.03 10.58 -1.42
CA TRP A 127 4.96 9.11 -1.46
C TRP A 127 4.02 8.57 -2.54
N GLN A 128 3.29 9.45 -3.22
CA GLN A 128 2.42 9.12 -4.36
C GLN A 128 3.08 9.58 -5.65
N THR A 129 3.10 8.72 -6.65
CA THR A 129 3.62 9.01 -7.99
C THR A 129 2.55 8.74 -9.03
N PHE A 130 2.46 9.62 -10.03
CA PHE A 130 1.52 9.48 -11.13
C PHE A 130 2.27 9.08 -12.39
N TRP A 131 1.74 8.07 -13.07
CA TRP A 131 2.25 7.55 -14.33
C TRP A 131 1.20 7.78 -15.40
N VAL A 132 1.59 8.35 -16.54
CA VAL A 132 0.69 8.67 -17.64
C VAL A 132 1.15 8.00 -18.93
N ASN A 133 0.21 7.48 -19.72
CA ASN A 133 0.51 6.88 -21.02
C ASN A 133 0.58 7.92 -22.16
N ASN A 134 0.13 9.15 -21.91
CA ASN A 134 0.18 10.28 -22.85
C ASN A 134 0.63 11.53 -22.09
N GLN A 135 1.65 12.22 -22.61
CA GLN A 135 2.18 13.44 -21.98
C GLN A 135 1.17 14.58 -21.91
N ASN A 136 0.16 14.60 -22.78
CA ASN A 136 -0.92 15.59 -22.72
C ASN A 136 -1.81 15.42 -21.46
N ALA A 137 -1.77 14.25 -20.82
CA ALA A 137 -2.41 14.01 -19.54
C ALA A 137 -1.57 14.51 -18.34
N CYS A 138 -0.32 14.92 -18.56
CA CYS A 138 0.52 15.51 -17.52
C CYS A 138 0.29 17.03 -17.45
N PHE A 139 -0.33 17.48 -16.35
CA PHE A 139 -0.54 18.90 -16.09
C PHE A 139 -0.57 19.17 -14.59
N LYS A 140 -0.34 20.43 -14.21
CA LYS A 140 -0.57 20.90 -12.84
C LYS A 140 -2.07 21.14 -12.61
N PRO A 141 -2.71 20.41 -11.69
CA PRO A 141 -4.15 20.56 -11.46
C PRO A 141 -4.47 21.87 -10.72
N ASP A 142 -5.60 22.47 -11.11
CA ASP A 142 -6.16 23.66 -10.46
C ASP A 142 -7.01 23.28 -9.24
N SER A 143 -7.60 22.08 -9.25
CA SER A 143 -8.37 21.52 -8.15
C SER A 143 -8.36 20.00 -8.17
N TYR A 144 -8.68 19.39 -7.03
CA TYR A 144 -8.92 17.94 -6.91
C TYR A 144 -10.40 17.70 -6.61
N ILE A 145 -10.97 16.62 -7.14
CA ILE A 145 -12.31 16.15 -6.72
C ILE A 145 -12.20 15.22 -5.50
N ASN A 146 -13.33 14.88 -4.88
CA ASN A 146 -13.41 14.07 -3.65
C ASN A 146 -12.62 12.74 -3.70
N ASP A 147 -12.42 12.19 -4.89
CA ASP A 147 -11.65 10.96 -5.12
C ASP A 147 -10.15 11.21 -5.40
N HIS A 148 -9.63 12.39 -5.04
CA HIS A 148 -8.25 12.85 -5.24
C HIS A 148 -7.80 12.92 -6.71
N TRP A 149 -8.73 12.90 -7.67
CA TRP A 149 -8.39 13.03 -9.08
C TRP A 149 -8.09 14.48 -9.48
N PRO A 150 -7.00 14.73 -10.23
CA PRO A 150 -6.60 16.05 -10.68
C PRO A 150 -7.55 16.58 -11.76
N CYS A 151 -7.99 17.83 -11.58
CA CYS A 151 -8.82 18.55 -12.54
C CYS A 151 -8.13 19.84 -12.99
N LYS A 152 -8.32 20.17 -14.26
CA LYS A 152 -7.84 21.40 -14.89
C LYS A 152 -9.00 22.17 -15.48
N VAL A 153 -8.97 23.49 -15.38
CA VAL A 153 -9.94 24.34 -16.08
C VAL A 153 -9.35 24.70 -17.44
N VAL A 154 -10.03 24.28 -18.51
CA VAL A 154 -9.68 24.64 -19.90
C VAL A 154 -10.88 25.38 -20.47
N ASP A 155 -10.67 26.61 -20.94
CA ASP A 155 -11.72 27.46 -21.54
C ASP A 155 -12.99 27.61 -20.67
N GLY A 156 -12.82 27.75 -19.35
CA GLY A 156 -13.92 27.90 -18.39
C GLY A 156 -14.65 26.61 -18.05
N GLN A 157 -14.30 25.48 -18.67
CA GLN A 157 -14.84 24.15 -18.34
C GLN A 157 -13.86 23.36 -17.48
N LYS A 158 -14.37 22.75 -16.40
CA LYS A 158 -13.58 21.90 -15.50
C LYS A 158 -13.47 20.50 -16.12
N MET A 159 -12.28 20.15 -16.61
CA MET A 159 -11.97 18.80 -17.08
C MET A 159 -11.21 18.04 -16.00
N CYS A 160 -11.79 16.93 -15.54
CA CYS A 160 -11.16 16.02 -14.60
C CYS A 160 -10.68 14.78 -15.33
N LEU A 161 -9.43 14.37 -15.11
CA LEU A 161 -8.96 13.09 -15.64
C LEU A 161 -9.60 11.96 -14.84
N GLN A 162 -10.56 11.27 -15.43
CA GLN A 162 -11.03 10.01 -14.85
C GLN A 162 -9.94 8.95 -15.00
N ALA A 163 -9.52 8.39 -13.88
CA ALA A 163 -8.57 7.27 -13.82
C ALA A 163 -9.04 6.01 -14.55
N ASP A 164 -10.34 5.93 -14.83
CA ASP A 164 -10.98 4.78 -15.45
C ASP A 164 -11.11 4.91 -16.98
N GLY A 165 -10.66 6.03 -17.56
CA GLY A 165 -10.72 6.25 -19.01
C GLY A 165 -12.16 6.34 -19.56
N ARG A 166 -13.12 6.74 -18.73
CA ARG A 166 -14.52 7.04 -19.11
C ARG A 166 -14.86 8.51 -18.92
#